data_AF-A0A397XR66-F1
#
_entry.id   AF-A0A397XR66-F1
#
_cell.length_a   1.000
_cell.length_b   1.000
_cell.length_c   1.000
_cell.angle_alpha   90.00
_cell.angle_beta   90.00
_cell.angle_gamma   90.00
#
_symmetry.space_group_name_H-M   'P 1'
#
loop_
_entity.id
_entity.type
_entity.pdbx_description
1 polymer ?
#
loop_
_entity_poly.entity_id
_entity_poly.type
_entity_poly.pdbx_seq_one_letter_code
_entity_poly.pdbx_strand_id
1 'polypeptide(L)' 'MASSWLQTMMKEGEHRKWADLPPELTSLILQRLGAVKIVEKAEKVCRSWRSVCKDPSMWRKIEMCSLDPW' A
#
# COMPACT_ATOMS: atom_id res chain seq x y z
N MET A 1 -15.24 5.55 30.55
CA MET A 1 -14.39 4.51 29.95
C MET A 1 -15.05 3.77 28.78
N ALA A 2 -16.37 3.54 28.78
CA ALA A 2 -17.10 2.92 27.65
C ALA A 2 -17.10 3.74 26.34
N SER A 3 -16.91 5.06 26.42
CA SER A 3 -16.87 5.96 25.26
C SER A 3 -15.66 5.76 24.35
N SER A 4 -14.51 5.34 24.90
CA SER A 4 -13.29 5.07 24.12
C SER A 4 -13.44 3.84 23.22
N TRP A 5 -14.13 2.81 23.72
CA TRP A 5 -14.40 1.57 22.99
C TRP A 5 -15.43 1.78 21.86
N LEU A 6 -16.45 2.62 22.10
CA LEU A 6 -17.41 2.99 21.06
C LEU A 6 -16.77 3.81 19.92
N GLN A 7 -15.82 4.70 20.22
CA GLN A 7 -15.05 5.42 19.18
C GLN A 7 -14.17 4.46 18.36
N THR A 8 -13.57 3.47 19.01
CA THR A 8 -12.75 2.45 18.34
C THR A 8 -13.59 1.59 17.38
N MET A 9 -14.82 1.23 17.77
CA MET A 9 -15.69 0.39 16.95
C MET A 9 -16.39 1.13 15.80
N MET A 10 -16.65 2.44 15.93
CA MET A 10 -17.26 3.21 14.84
C MET A 10 -16.30 3.49 13.68
N LYS A 11 -14.98 3.43 13.92
CA LYS A 11 -13.95 3.68 12.91
C LYS A 11 -13.61 2.46 12.04
N GLU A 12 -14.30 1.34 12.21
CA GLU A 12 -14.12 0.15 11.38
C GLU A 12 -14.86 0.23 10.04
N GLY A 13 -15.80 1.18 9.90
CA GLY A 13 -16.54 1.45 8.67
C GLY A 13 -16.05 2.67 7.86
N GLU A 14 -15.13 3.47 8.38
CA GLU A 14 -14.45 4.50 7.59
C GLU A 14 -13.50 3.78 6.64
N HIS A 15 -13.75 3.89 5.32
CA HIS A 15 -12.80 3.46 4.30
C HIS A 15 -11.41 3.97 4.66
N ARG A 16 -10.54 3.10 5.22
CA ARG A 16 -9.17 3.49 5.56
C ARG A 16 -8.53 3.97 4.28
N LYS A 17 -8.18 5.26 4.24
CA LYS A 17 -7.61 5.85 3.03
C LYS A 17 -6.23 5.24 2.87
N TRP A 18 -5.93 4.73 1.67
CA TRP A 18 -4.59 4.25 1.33
C TRP A 18 -3.50 5.31 1.57
N ALA A 19 -3.88 6.59 1.57
CA ALA A 19 -3.01 7.72 1.90
C ALA A 19 -2.60 7.79 3.39
N ASP A 20 -3.40 7.23 4.31
CA ASP A 20 -3.15 7.25 5.75
C ASP A 20 -2.25 6.09 6.20
N LEU A 21 -1.86 5.21 5.27
CA LEU A 21 -1.01 4.07 5.57
C LEU A 21 0.44 4.53 5.77
N PRO A 22 1.13 4.09 6.83
CA PRO A 22 2.55 4.34 7.01
C PRO A 22 3.38 3.89 5.78
N PRO A 23 4.46 4.61 5.45
CA PRO A 23 5.34 4.25 4.32
C PRO A 23 5.87 2.82 4.42
N GLU A 24 6.21 2.36 5.63
CA GLU A 24 6.77 1.03 5.87
C GLU A 24 5.77 -0.07 5.53
N LEU A 25 4.50 0.11 5.92
CA LEU A 25 3.42 -0.82 5.57
C LEU A 25 3.10 -0.76 4.09
N THR A 26 3.13 0.43 3.49
CA THR A 26 2.96 0.61 2.05
C THR A 26 4.04 -0.15 1.28
N SER A 27 5.31 -0.03 1.70
CA SER A 27 6.44 -0.75 1.10
C SER A 27 6.26 -2.26 1.15
N LEU A 28 5.82 -2.80 2.28
CA LEU A 28 5.56 -4.24 2.42
C LEU A 28 4.44 -4.75 1.49
N ILE A 29 3.40 -3.95 1.28
CA ILE A 29 2.35 -4.28 0.32
C ILE A 29 2.90 -4.25 -1.10
N LEU A 30 3.63 -3.20 -1.47
CA LEU A 30 4.22 -3.04 -2.80
C LEU A 30 5.16 -4.21 -3.13
N GLN A 31 6.02 -4.62 -2.19
CA GLN A 31 6.92 -5.76 -2.37
C GLN A 31 6.20 -7.08 -2.71
N ARG A 32 4.96 -7.26 -2.23
CA ARG A 32 4.14 -8.45 -2.53
C ARG A 32 3.40 -8.38 -3.87
N LEU A 33 3.25 -7.19 -4.46
CA LEU A 33 2.53 -7.01 -5.72
C LEU A 33 3.40 -7.39 -6.94
N GLY A 34 4.73 -7.40 -6.79
CA GLY A 34 5.67 -7.62 -7.89
C GLY A 34 5.84 -6.38 -8.77
N ALA A 35 6.99 -6.31 -9.46
CA ALA A 35 7.44 -5.09 -10.14
C ALA A 35 6.43 -4.53 -11.15
N VAL A 36 5.81 -5.39 -11.96
CA VAL A 36 4.86 -4.98 -13.02
C VAL A 36 3.62 -4.30 -12.41
N LYS A 37 3.02 -4.91 -11.39
CA LYS A 37 1.82 -4.34 -10.74
C LYS A 37 2.14 -3.03 -10.01
N ILE A 38 3.35 -2.87 -9.48
CA ILE A 38 3.78 -1.62 -8.86
C ILE A 38 3.73 -0.48 -9.89
N VAL A 39 4.41 -0.65 -11.03
CA VAL A 39 4.49 0.38 -12.09
C VAL A 39 3.13 0.63 -12.74
N GLU A 40 2.36 -0.42 -13.04
CA GLU A 40 1.11 -0.26 -13.78
C GLU A 40 -0.06 0.26 -12.94
N LYS A 41 -0.12 -0.13 -11.66
CA LYS A 41 -1.29 0.07 -10.79
C LYS A 41 -0.97 0.86 -9.53
N ALA A 42 0.04 0.45 -8.77
CA ALA A 42 0.24 0.98 -7.42
C ALA A 42 0.62 2.47 -7.39
N GLU A 43 1.39 2.94 -8.37
CA GLU A 43 1.72 4.37 -8.53
C GLU A 43 0.51 5.28 -8.84
N LYS A 44 -0.62 4.69 -9.23
CA LYS A 44 -1.86 5.39 -9.59
C LYS A 44 -2.89 5.43 -8.45
N VAL A 45 -2.62 4.76 -7.32
CA VAL A 45 -3.55 4.71 -6.18
C VAL A 45 -3.67 6.08 -5.49
N CYS A 46 -2.56 6.65 -5.05
CA CYS A 46 -2.53 7.97 -4.42
C CYS A 46 -1.11 8.57 -4.44
N ARG A 47 -0.97 9.84 -4.03
CA ARG A 47 0.33 10.53 -3.97
C ARG A 47 1.30 9.88 -2.98
N SER A 48 0.80 9.40 -1.83
CA SER A 48 1.62 8.73 -0.81
C SER A 48 2.26 7.46 -1.37
N TRP A 49 1.46 6.60 -1.99
CA TRP A 49 1.92 5.37 -2.63
C TRP A 49 2.92 5.64 -3.76
N ARG A 50 2.65 6.64 -4.61
CA ARG A 50 3.58 7.06 -5.65
C ARG A 50 4.92 7.53 -5.07
N SER A 51 4.92 8.22 -3.93
CA SER A 51 6.15 8.65 -3.27
C SER A 51 6.99 7.45 -2.84
N VAL A 52 6.37 6.42 -2.27
CA VAL A 52 7.05 5.19 -1.86
C VAL A 52 7.59 4.42 -3.06
N CYS A 53 6.83 4.33 -4.15
CA CYS A 53 7.28 3.68 -5.39
C CYS A 53 8.50 4.36 -6.01
N LYS A 54 8.72 5.65 -5.77
CA LYS A 54 9.88 6.40 -6.27
C LYS A 54 11.14 6.24 -5.41
N ASP A 55 11.03 5.66 -4.22
CA ASP A 55 12.19 5.42 -3.38
C ASP A 55 13.06 4.28 -3.99
N PRO A 56 14.35 4.51 -4.29
CA PRO A 56 15.24 3.44 -4.76
C PRO A 56 15.33 2.25 -3.79
N SER A 57 15.13 2.47 -2.48
CA SER A 57 15.16 1.41 -1.47
C SER A 57 14.07 0.34 -1.70
N MET A 58 12.94 0.74 -2.28
CA MET A 58 11.82 -0.15 -2.61
C MET A 58 12.16 -1.18 -3.68
N TRP A 59 13.12 -0.86 -4.57
CA TRP A 59 13.48 -1.69 -5.71
C TRP A 59 14.67 -2.62 -5.44
N ARG A 60 15.23 -2.60 -4.23
CA ARG A 60 16.37 -3.46 -3.86
C ARG A 60 16.03 -4.95 -3.88
N LYS A 61 14.76 -5.30 -3.62
CA LYS A 61 14.26 -6.67 -3.67
C LYS A 61 12.87 -6.67 -4.31
N ILE A 62 12.84 -6.92 -5.60
CA ILE A 62 11.61 -7.05 -6.38
C ILE A 62 11.53 -8.40 -7.06
N GLU A 63 10.36 -9.00 -6.98
CA GLU A 63 10.03 -10.17 -7.78
C GLU A 63 9.47 -9.68 -9.12
N MET A 64 10.20 -9.96 -10.20
CA MET A 64 9.70 -9.80 -11.56
C MET A 64 8.88 -11.04 -11.92
N CYS A 65 7.64 -11.07 -11.44
CA CYS A 65 6.69 -12.04 -11.96
C CYS A 65 6.28 -11.57 -13.36
N SER A 66 6.69 -12.32 -14.39
CA SER A 66 6.03 -12.24 -15.69
C SER A 66 4.54 -12.41 -15.44
N LEU A 67 3.72 -11.48 -15.93
CA LEU A 67 2.29 -11.72 -16.00
C LEU A 67 2.12 -12.94 -16.90
N ASP A 68 1.97 -14.12 -16.30
CA ASP A 68 1.61 -15.30 -17.06
C ASP A 68 0.30 -15.00 -17.79
N PRO A 69 0.25 -15.20 -19.11
CA PRO A 69 -0.92 -14.89 -19.92
C PRO A 69 -1.94 -16.01 -19.77
N TRP A 70 -2.68 -16.04 -18.66
CA TRP A 70 -3.87 -16.88 -18.51
C TRP A 70 -5.01 -16.09 -17.88
#